data_AF-A0A5C5G275-F1
#
_entry.id   AF-A0A5C5G275-F1
#
_cell.length_a   1.000
_cell.length_b   1.000
_cell.length_c   1.000
_cell.angle_alpha   90.00
_cell.angle_beta   90.00
_cell.angle_gamma   90.00
#
_symmetry.space_group_name_H-M   'P 1'
#
loop_
_entity.id
_entity.type
_entity.pdbx_description
1 polymer ?
#
loop_
_entity_poly.entity_id
_entity_poly.type
_entity_poly.pdbx_seq_one_letter_code
_entity_poly.pdbx_strand_id
1 'polypeptide(L)' 'MSYTIFGKKILNEYIALGVYGLTGLGVYAAMSGDKSDKKVASEQVDPKQSASSKEEAAFLENFINDLEHKEKAAAKH' A
#
# COMPACT_ATOMS: atom_id res chain seq x y z
N MET A 1 -30.34 16.86 3.22
CA MET A 1 -30.53 16.50 1.79
C MET A 1 -30.70 14.99 1.66
N SER A 2 -31.60 14.52 0.81
CA SER A 2 -31.86 13.09 0.57
C SER A 2 -31.88 12.78 -0.92
N TYR A 3 -31.33 11.65 -1.31
CA TYR A 3 -31.31 11.17 -2.69
C TYR A 3 -32.24 9.98 -2.86
N THR A 4 -32.84 9.83 -4.04
CA THR A 4 -33.64 8.64 -4.37
C THR A 4 -32.77 7.69 -5.16
N ILE A 5 -32.44 6.53 -4.59
CA ILE A 5 -31.63 5.49 -5.25
C ILE A 5 -32.49 4.23 -5.31
N PHE A 6 -32.64 3.63 -6.49
CA PHE A 6 -33.52 2.48 -6.73
C PHE A 6 -34.96 2.66 -6.18
N GLY A 7 -35.51 3.86 -6.32
CA GLY A 7 -36.86 4.18 -5.84
C GLY A 7 -36.99 4.33 -4.32
N LYS A 8 -35.89 4.24 -3.56
CA LYS A 8 -35.87 4.44 -2.11
C LYS A 8 -35.21 5.78 -1.77
N LYS A 9 -35.82 6.54 -0.85
CA LYS A 9 -35.21 7.75 -0.30
C LYS A 9 -34.12 7.36 0.70
N ILE A 10 -32.90 7.82 0.45
CA ILE A 10 -31.73 7.61 1.29
C ILE A 10 -31.17 8.97 1.68
N LEU A 11 -30.95 9.16 2.98
CA LEU A 11 -30.34 10.38 3.50
C LEU A 11 -28.85 10.43 3.12
N ASN A 12 -28.33 11.62 2.81
CA ASN A 12 -26.94 11.80 2.40
C ASN A 12 -25.94 11.23 3.42
N GLU A 13 -26.24 11.35 4.72
CA GLU A 13 -25.42 10.85 5.81
C GLU A 13 -25.20 9.33 5.73
N TYR A 14 -26.21 8.56 5.32
CA TYR A 14 -26.09 7.11 5.18
C TYR A 14 -25.26 6.68 3.97
N ILE A 15 -25.27 7.48 2.90
CA ILE A 15 -24.42 7.22 1.72
C ILE A 15 -22.96 7.41 2.12
N ALA A 16 -22.66 8.52 2.79
CA ALA A 16 -21.31 8.79 3.27
C ALA A 16 -20.84 7.68 4.24
N LEU A 17 -21.65 7.34 5.23
CA LEU A 17 -21.33 6.25 6.18
C LEU A 17 -21.14 4.91 5.48
N GLY A 18 -21.97 4.58 4.48
CA GLY A 18 -21.85 3.35 3.70
C GLY A 18 -20.54 3.29 2.90
N VAL A 19 -20.13 4.38 2.25
CA VAL A 19 -18.88 4.46 1.48
C VAL A 19 -17.66 4.33 2.42
N TYR A 20 -17.65 5.06 3.54
CA TYR A 20 -16.57 4.96 4.52
C TYR A 20 -16.48 3.57 5.13
N GLY A 21 -17.62 2.95 5.47
CA GLY A 21 -17.68 1.58 5.98
C GLY A 21 -17.15 0.55 5.00
N LEU A 22 -17.60 0.59 3.74
CA LEU A 22 -17.13 -0.33 2.70
C LEU A 22 -15.64 -0.16 2.41
N THR A 23 -15.17 1.08 2.33
CA THR A 23 -13.75 1.38 2.08
C THR A 23 -12.89 0.88 3.24
N GLY A 24 -13.28 1.16 4.49
CA GLY A 24 -12.58 0.69 5.68
C GLY A 24 -12.53 -0.83 5.78
N LEU A 25 -13.64 -1.51 5.49
CA LEU A 25 -13.68 -2.97 5.43
C LEU A 25 -12.82 -3.55 4.31
N GLY A 26 -12.78 -2.91 3.13
CA GLY A 26 -11.94 -3.34 2.02
C GLY A 26 -10.45 -3.24 2.35
N VAL A 27 -10.03 -2.12 2.97
CA VAL A 27 -8.65 -1.94 3.45
C VAL A 27 -8.34 -2.93 4.56
N TYR A 28 -9.22 -3.09 5.54
CA TYR A 28 -9.04 -4.06 6.61
C TYR A 28 -8.92 -5.49 6.07
N ALA A 29 -9.79 -5.90 5.15
CA ALA A 29 -9.73 -7.21 4.50
C ALA A 29 -8.40 -7.41 3.77
N ALA A 30 -7.94 -6.41 3.01
CA ALA A 30 -6.66 -6.46 2.30
C ALA A 30 -5.45 -6.55 3.26
N MET A 31 -5.53 -5.89 4.41
CA MET A 31 -4.46 -5.91 5.42
C MET A 31 -4.53 -7.11 6.38
N SER A 32 -5.72 -7.70 6.55
CA SER A 32 -5.99 -8.84 7.45
C SER A 32 -5.73 -10.20 6.79
N GLY A 33 -5.43 -10.21 5.49
CA GLY A 33 -5.00 -11.41 4.77
C GLY A 33 -3.74 -12.02 5.39
N ASP A 34 -3.76 -13.34 5.46
CA ASP A 34 -2.82 -14.25 6.12
C ASP A 34 -1.33 -13.89 5.88
N LYS A 35 -0.49 -14.02 6.93
CA LYS A 35 0.98 -14.10 6.82
C LYS A 35 1.45 -15.47 6.30
N SER A 36 0.54 -16.29 5.79
CA SER A 36 0.88 -17.52 5.11
C SER A 36 1.54 -17.16 3.80
N ASP A 37 2.85 -17.40 3.74
CA ASP A 37 3.64 -17.75 2.57
C ASP A 37 2.79 -17.94 1.31
N LYS A 38 2.41 -16.82 0.69
CA LYS A 38 2.38 -16.83 -0.76
C LYS A 38 3.82 -17.05 -1.09
N LYS A 39 4.19 -18.30 -1.39
CA LYS A 39 5.28 -18.54 -2.32
C LYS A 39 4.91 -17.71 -3.53
N VAL A 40 5.40 -16.46 -3.53
CA VAL A 40 5.91 -15.82 -4.73
C VAL A 40 6.70 -16.95 -5.33
N ALA A 41 6.19 -17.52 -6.43
CA ALA A 41 7.00 -18.38 -7.25
C ALA A 41 8.33 -17.63 -7.33
N SER A 42 9.39 -18.24 -6.83
CA SER A 42 10.72 -17.67 -6.78
C SER A 42 11.24 -17.59 -8.21
N GLU A 43 10.51 -16.88 -9.08
CA GLU A 43 11.18 -15.97 -9.95
C GLU A 43 11.79 -14.98 -8.98
N GLN A 44 13.10 -15.11 -8.80
CA GLN A 44 13.93 -13.97 -8.45
C GLN A 44 13.54 -12.88 -9.45
N VAL A 45 12.53 -12.09 -9.09
CA VAL A 45 12.49 -10.72 -9.52
C VAL A 45 13.63 -10.13 -8.74
N ASP A 46 14.85 -10.33 -9.26
CA ASP A 46 15.89 -9.32 -9.12
C ASP A 46 15.14 -8.01 -9.24
N PRO A 47 15.20 -7.12 -8.23
CA PRO A 47 14.53 -5.85 -8.31
C PRO A 47 15.14 -5.20 -9.54
N LYS A 48 14.46 -5.33 -10.68
CA LYS A 48 14.82 -4.69 -11.92
C LYS A 48 14.67 -3.25 -11.51
N GLN A 49 15.81 -2.61 -11.21
CA GLN A 49 15.89 -1.18 -11.04
C GLN A 49 15.37 -0.61 -12.35
N SER A 50 14.06 -0.40 -12.40
CA SER A 50 13.39 0.31 -13.47
C SER A 50 13.63 1.78 -13.19
N ALA A 51 14.90 2.16 -13.20
CA ALA A 51 15.32 3.54 -13.31
C ALA A 51 15.17 3.88 -14.80
N SER A 52 14.30 4.83 -15.12
CA SER A 52 14.09 5.23 -16.50
C SER A 52 15.27 6.06 -17.02
N SER A 53 16.19 6.48 -16.13
CA SER A 53 17.37 7.28 -16.42
C SER A 53 18.55 6.96 -15.48
N LYS A 54 19.79 7.20 -15.94
CA LYS A 54 21.05 6.87 -15.23
C LYS A 54 21.21 7.63 -13.90
N GLU A 55 20.64 8.82 -13.79
CA GLU A 55 20.65 9.61 -12.54
C GLU A 55 19.73 9.03 -11.46
N GLU A 56 18.56 8.51 -11.86
CA GLU A 56 17.63 7.88 -10.92
C GLU A 56 18.22 6.60 -10.32
N ALA A 57 18.99 5.84 -11.11
CA ALA A 57 19.70 4.65 -10.63
C ALA A 57 20.73 4.99 -9.54
N ALA A 58 21.53 6.05 -9.75
CA ALA A 58 22.52 6.51 -8.79
C ALA A 58 21.88 7.05 -7.50
N PHE A 59 20.73 7.72 -7.62
CA PHE A 59 19.96 8.17 -6.46
C PHE A 59 19.43 6.97 -5.64
N LEU A 60 18.85 5.97 -6.31
CA LEU A 60 18.32 4.78 -5.64
C LEU A 60 19.43 3.98 -4.94
N GLU A 61 20.59 3.84 -5.57
CA GLU A 61 21.75 3.17 -4.97
C GLU A 61 22.25 3.90 -3.71
N ASN A 62 22.40 5.22 -3.78
CA ASN A 62 22.76 6.04 -2.62
C ASN A 62 21.70 5.99 -1.52
N PHE A 63 20.42 5.98 -1.87
CA PHE A 63 19.31 5.90 -0.92
C PHE A 63 19.28 4.56 -0.18
N ILE A 64 19.49 3.45 -0.88
CA ILE A 64 19.56 2.11 -0.28
C ILE A 64 20.77 2.02 0.66
N ASN A 65 21.95 2.47 0.21
CA ASN A 65 23.16 2.48 1.03
C ASN A 65 22.97 3.30 2.32
N ASP A 66 22.37 4.50 2.23
CA ASP A 66 22.11 5.35 3.38
C ASP A 66 21.13 4.70 4.38
N LEU A 67 20.11 4.00 3.91
CA LEU A 67 19.18 3.26 4.77
C LEU A 67 19.88 2.10 5.49
N GLU A 68 20.65 1.29 4.78
CA GLU A 68 21.39 0.17 5.38
C GLU A 68 22.40 0.63 6.43
N HIS A 69 23.07 1.77 6.19
CA HIS A 69 23.99 2.35 7.15
C HIS A 69 23.28 2.96 8.37
N LYS A 70 22.09 3.55 8.18
CA LYS A 70 21.26 4.06 9.27
C LYS A 70 20.68 2.96 10.16
N GLU A 71 20.22 1.86 9.57
CA GLU A 71 19.73 0.71 10.35
C GLU A 71 20.85 0.07 11.19
N LYS A 72 22.06 -0.07 10.62
CA LYS A 72 23.24 -0.56 11.36
C LYS A 72 23.68 0.38 12.48
N ALA A 73 23.44 1.69 12.35
CA ALA A 73 23.72 2.66 13.41
C ALA A 73 22.64 2.64 14.53
N ALA A 74 21.37 2.45 14.17
CA ALA A 74 20.27 2.34 15.12
C ALA A 74 20.28 1.01 15.91
N ALA A 75 20.78 -0.08 15.31
CA ALA A 75 20.90 -1.38 15.98
C ALA A 75 22.10 -1.49 16.94
N LYS A 76 22.97 -0.47 17.03
CA LYS A 76 24.14 -0.42 17.92
C LYS A 76 23.93 0.44 19.17
N HIS A 77 22.71 0.91 19.43
CA HIS A 77 22.41 1.81 20.55
C HIS A 77 21.36 1.25 21.51
#